data_AF-A0A7T2RYM6-F1
#
_entry.id   AF-A0A7T2RYM6-F1
#
_cell.length_a   1.000
_cell.length_b   1.000
_cell.length_c   1.000
_cell.angle_alpha   90.00
_cell.angle_beta   90.00
_cell.angle_gamma   90.00
#
_symmetry.space_group_name_H-M   'P 1'
#
loop_
_entity.id
_entity.type
_entity.pdbx_description
1 polymer ?
#
loop_
_entity_poly.entity_id
_entity_poly.type
_entity_poly.pdbx_seq_one_letter_code
_entity_poly.pdbx_strand_id
1 'polypeptide(L)' 'MAKSAGRFTGRKPNTKVHDRIVALRTAGHSIPETARLAGCSESQVKRVWAMSQEQSHTSAKTVPR' A
#
# COMPACT_ATOMS: atom_id res chain seq x y z
N MET A 1 -16.16 12.29 -23.71
CA MET A 1 -15.30 12.18 -22.51
C MET A 1 -15.44 10.76 -21.96
N ALA A 2 -14.42 9.92 -22.09
CA ALA A 2 -14.47 8.54 -21.62
C ALA A 2 -13.07 8.13 -21.13
N LYS A 3 -12.87 8.11 -19.81
CA LYS A 3 -11.83 7.36 -19.08
C LYS A 3 -12.01 7.53 -17.56
N SER A 4 -13.25 7.41 -17.10
CA SER A 4 -13.58 7.31 -15.66
C SER A 4 -13.89 5.86 -15.29
N ALA A 5 -13.00 4.95 -15.68
CA ALA A 5 -13.01 3.59 -15.18
C ALA A 5 -11.68 3.37 -14.48
N GLY A 6 -11.60 3.78 -13.22
CA GLY A 6 -10.52 3.48 -12.28
C GLY A 6 -10.44 1.99 -11.95
N ARG A 7 -10.46 1.12 -12.96
CA ARG A 7 -10.35 -0.32 -12.84
C ARG A 7 -8.88 -0.69 -13.08
N PHE A 8 -8.01 -0.27 -12.16
CA PHE A 8 -6.74 -0.94 -12.00
C PHE A 8 -7.02 -2.32 -11.38
N THR A 9 -7.49 -3.26 -12.20
CA THR A 9 -7.49 -4.69 -11.85
C THR A 9 -6.07 -5.25 -12.03
N GLY A 10 -5.07 -4.54 -11.52
CA GLY A 10 -3.70 -5.01 -11.47
C GLY A 10 -3.59 -6.10 -10.41
N ARG A 11 -2.88 -7.19 -10.73
CA ARG A 11 -2.53 -8.35 -9.89
C ARG A 11 -2.86 -8.14 -8.41
N LYS A 12 -3.74 -8.98 -7.84
CA LYS A 12 -4.08 -9.02 -6.40
C LYS A 12 -2.83 -8.64 -5.60
N PRO A 13 -2.76 -7.41 -5.04
CA PRO A 13 -1.59 -7.02 -4.28
C PRO A 13 -1.46 -8.04 -3.17
N ASN A 14 -0.22 -8.45 -2.89
CA ASN A 14 0.04 -9.46 -1.88
C ASN A 14 -0.24 -8.82 -0.51
N THR A 15 -1.53 -8.76 -0.15
CA THR A 15 -2.05 -7.94 0.95
C THR A 15 -1.39 -8.29 2.27
N LYS A 16 -1.00 -9.56 2.45
CA LYS A 16 -0.23 -10.03 3.61
C LYS A 16 1.15 -9.37 3.73
N VAL A 17 1.86 -9.17 2.61
CA VAL A 17 3.16 -8.49 2.60
C VAL A 17 2.97 -7.00 2.82
N HIS A 18 1.92 -6.42 2.24
CA HIS A 18 1.60 -5.01 2.46
C HIS A 18 1.28 -4.74 3.93
N ASP A 19 0.42 -5.55 4.54
CA ASP A 19 0.05 -5.45 5.95
C ASP A 19 1.27 -5.58 6.87
N ARG A 20 2.15 -6.55 6.59
CA ARG A 20 3.42 -6.70 7.31
C ARG A 20 4.34 -5.48 7.15
N ILE A 21 4.46 -4.91 5.95
CA ILE A 21 5.25 -3.70 5.70
C ILE A 21 4.66 -2.51 6.47
N VAL A 22 3.34 -2.33 6.43
CA VAL A 22 2.65 -1.24 7.13
C VAL A 22 2.86 -1.38 8.63
N ALA A 23 2.63 -2.57 9.21
CA ALA A 23 2.84 -2.85 10.62
C ALA A 23 4.28 -2.54 11.09
N LEU A 24 5.29 -2.98 10.32
CA LEU A 24 6.70 -2.70 10.62
C LEU A 24 7.03 -1.20 10.50
N ARG A 25 6.48 -0.51 9.51
CA ARG A 25 6.67 0.94 9.33
C ARG A 25 5.98 1.75 10.42
N THR A 26 4.80 1.36 10.86
CA THR A 26 4.11 1.98 12.00
C THR A 26 4.81 1.71 13.32
N ALA A 27 5.51 0.58 13.45
CA ALA A 27 6.36 0.29 14.61
C ALA A 27 7.69 1.08 14.62
N GLY A 28 7.99 1.87 13.58
CA GLY A 28 9.17 2.73 13.53
C GLY A 28 10.40 2.09 12.86
N HIS A 29 10.28 0.92 12.25
CA HIS A 29 11.41 0.28 11.55
C HIS A 29 11.85 1.07 10.30
N SER A 30 13.14 0.98 10.01
CA SER A 30 13.75 1.59 8.82
C SER A 30 13.34 0.86 7.54
N ILE A 31 13.43 1.52 6.39
CA ILE A 31 13.11 0.93 5.07
C ILE A 31 13.95 -0.34 4.78
N PRO A 32 15.30 -0.34 4.90
CA PRO A 32 16.12 -1.54 4.66
C PRO A 32 15.78 -2.68 5.63
N GLU A 33 15.51 -2.36 6.89
CA GLU A 33 15.16 -3.33 7.92
C GLU A 33 13.80 -3.97 7.64
N THR A 34 12.81 -3.14 7.26
CA THR A 34 11.48 -3.60 6.86
C THR A 34 11.56 -4.50 5.62
N ALA A 35 12.41 -4.16 4.65
CA ALA A 35 12.64 -4.96 3.45
C ALA A 35 13.19 -6.35 3.80
N ARG A 36 14.19 -6.41 4.70
CA ARG A 36 14.78 -7.66 5.19
C ARG A 36 13.77 -8.53 5.96
N LEU A 37 12.99 -7.93 6.85
CA LEU A 37 11.98 -8.64 7.67
C LEU A 37 10.77 -9.11 6.86
N ALA A 38 10.33 -8.32 5.88
CA ALA A 38 9.22 -8.67 5.00
C ALA A 38 9.65 -9.59 3.83
N GLY A 39 10.95 -9.79 3.62
CA GLY A 39 11.48 -10.57 2.50
C GLY A 39 11.20 -9.92 1.13
N CYS A 40 11.20 -8.59 1.08
CA CYS A 40 10.89 -7.82 -0.13
C CYS A 40 11.97 -6.77 -0.42
N SER A 41 11.91 -6.13 -1.58
CA SER A 41 12.85 -5.06 -1.94
C SER A 41 12.44 -3.72 -1.32
N GLU A 42 13.41 -2.84 -1.05
CA GLU A 42 13.16 -1.49 -0.53
C GLU A 42 12.21 -0.67 -1.42
N SER A 43 12.32 -0.83 -2.74
CA SER A 43 11.42 -0.21 -3.71
C SER A 43 9.96 -0.63 -3.51
N GLN A 44 9.73 -1.89 -3.09
CA GLN A 44 8.40 -2.38 -2.76
C GLN A 44 7.91 -1.75 -1.46
N VAL A 45 8.75 -1.67 -0.42
CA VAL A 45 8.42 -0.99 0.85
C VAL A 45 7.98 0.45 0.60
N LYS A 46 8.75 1.22 -0.17
CA LYS A 46 8.44 2.62 -0.51
C LYS A 46 7.10 2.74 -1.24
N ARG A 47 6.85 1.86 -2.21
CA ARG A 47 5.61 1.86 -2.99
C ARG A 47 4.40 1.51 -2.15
N VAL A 48 4.50 0.49 -1.30
CA VAL A 48 3.44 0.07 -0.38
C VAL A 48 3.12 1.15 0.64
N TRP A 49 4.15 1.78 1.21
CA TRP A 49 3.96 2.86 2.16
C TRP A 49 3.21 4.04 1.53
N ALA A 50 3.61 4.46 0.33
CA ALA A 50 2.90 5.50 -0.42
C ALA A 50 1.44 5.11 -0.72
N MET A 51 1.19 3.87 -1.17
CA MET A 51 -0.18 3.36 -1.39
C MET A 51 -1.00 3.32 -0.11
N SER A 52 -0.40 2.99 1.04
CA SER A 52 -1.11 2.97 2.32
C SER A 52 -1.54 4.37 2.75
N GLN A 53 -0.68 5.38 2.54
CA GLN A 53 -1.03 6.78 2.80
C GLN A 53 -2.16 7.27 1.88
N GLU A 54 -2.14 6.85 0.61
CA GLU A 54 -3.19 7.18 -0.37
C GLU A 54 -4.51 6.45 -0.08
N GLN A 55 -4.47 5.19 0.35
CA GLN A 55 -5.66 4.43 0.76
C GLN A 55 -6.31 5.00 2.02
N SER A 56 -5.51 5.42 3.02
CA SER A 56 -6.01 6.12 4.20
C SER A 56 -6.76 7.41 3.83
N HIS A 57 -6.38 8.07 2.73
CA HIS A 57 -7.07 9.24 2.20
C HIS A 57 -8.28 8.91 1.31
N THR A 58 -8.32 7.72 0.72
CA THR A 58 -9.35 7.30 -0.25
C THR A 58 -10.57 6.66 0.42
N SER A 59 -10.48 6.24 1.68
CA SER A 59 -11.61 5.61 2.40
C SER A 59 -12.77 6.57 2.75
N ALA A 60 -12.60 7.89 2.60
CA ALA A 60 -13.63 8.89 2.93
C ALA A 60 -14.59 9.25 1.78
N LYS A 61 -14.58 8.54 0.63
CA LYS A 61 -15.38 8.91 -0.57
C LYS A 61 -16.38 7.85 -1.08
N THR A 62 -16.99 7.07 -0.19
CA THR A 62 -18.22 6.33 -0.56
C THR A 62 -19.34 6.68 0.41
N VAL A 63 -20.02 7.80 0.16
CA VAL A 63 -21.36 8.05 0.68
C VAL A 63 -22.30 7.95 -0.52
N PRO A 64 -23.17 6.93 -0.61
CA PRO A 64 -24.31 7.00 -1.50
C PRO A 64 -25.37 7.91 -0.87
N ARG A 65 -25.74 8.98 -1.56
CA ARG A 65 -27.07 9.59 -1.45
C ARG A 65 -27.57 9.91 -2.85
#